data_AF-A0A8J5JRV1-F1
#
_entry.id   AF-A0A8J5JRV1-F1
#
_cell.length_a   1.000
_cell.length_b   1.000
_cell.length_c   1.000
_cell.angle_alpha   90.00
_cell.angle_beta   90.00
_cell.angle_gamma   90.00
#
_symmetry.space_group_name_H-M   'P 1'
#
loop_
_entity.id
_entity.type
_entity.pdbx_description
1 polymer ?
#
loop_
_entity_poly.entity_id
_entity_poly.type
_entity_poly.pdbx_seq_one_letter_code
_entity_poly.pdbx_strand_id
1 'polypeptide(L)'
;MGPDFSTFYSRNSATTSDTAITNGRCFHNYFFEQALVTSSYHLPVIMTISATPITIPAPPRRIAKQTNWELFNEKATARLEAKDMTILQTIDNQPVTQ
;
A
#
# COMPACT_ATOMS: atom_id res chain seq x y z
N MET A 1 15.28 18.32 9.10
CA MET A 1 15.82 17.85 10.39
C MET A 1 16.45 16.49 10.18
N GLY A 2 17.53 16.17 10.87
CA GLY A 2 18.27 14.93 10.65
C GLY A 2 18.69 14.28 11.96
N PRO A 3 19.01 12.98 11.91
CA PRO A 3 19.66 12.30 13.01
C PRO A 3 21.02 12.94 13.31
N ASP A 4 21.47 12.84 14.56
CA ASP A 4 22.78 13.31 15.03
C ASP A 4 23.89 12.26 14.86
N PHE A 5 23.56 11.14 14.22
CA PHE A 5 24.47 10.04 13.91
C PHE A 5 24.61 9.84 12.40
N SER A 6 25.66 9.12 11.98
CA SER A 6 25.85 8.76 10.57
C SER A 6 24.86 7.69 10.14
N THR A 7 24.17 7.94 9.03
CA THR A 7 23.16 7.05 8.48
C THR A 7 23.64 6.31 7.25
N PHE A 8 24.72 6.77 6.62
CA PHE A 8 25.35 6.11 5.49
C PHE A 8 26.79 5.75 5.81
N TYR A 9 27.16 4.51 5.54
CA TYR A 9 28.50 3.98 5.73
C TYR A 9 29.00 3.41 4.40
N SER A 10 30.10 3.97 3.89
CA SER A 10 30.86 3.39 2.79
C SER A 10 32.11 2.69 3.32
N ARG A 11 32.97 2.19 2.42
CA ARG A 11 34.24 1.55 2.79
C ARG A 11 35.10 2.42 3.73
N ASN A 12 35.18 3.74 3.48
CA ASN A 12 36.09 4.65 4.19
C ASN A 12 35.40 5.96 4.64
N SER A 13 34.08 6.04 4.59
CA SER A 13 33.36 7.25 4.98
C SER A 13 32.08 6.91 5.73
N ALA A 14 31.71 7.80 6.65
CA ALA A 14 30.42 7.79 7.34
C ALA A 14 29.82 9.18 7.18
N THR A 15 28.59 9.27 6.71
CA THR A 15 27.89 10.53 6.48
C THR A 15 26.45 10.46 6.98
N THR A 16 25.86 11.63 7.22
CA THR A 16 24.45 11.78 7.62
C THR A 16 23.67 12.29 6.42
N SER A 17 23.45 11.41 5.44
CA SER A 17 22.75 11.77 4.20
C SER A 17 21.23 11.76 4.35
N ASP A 18 20.70 10.97 5.29
CA ASP A 18 19.26 10.79 5.43
C ASP A 18 18.63 11.92 6.25
N THR A 19 17.52 12.44 5.75
CA THR A 19 16.86 13.63 6.31
C THR A 19 15.35 13.42 6.38
N ALA A 20 14.73 13.88 7.46
CA ALA A 20 13.28 14.00 7.56
C ALA A 20 12.83 15.46 7.38
N ILE A 21 11.77 15.66 6.62
CA ILE A 21 11.18 16.97 6.37
C ILE A 21 9.86 17.06 7.15
N THR A 22 9.72 18.10 7.95
CA THR A 22 8.53 18.33 8.78
C THR A 22 8.04 19.76 8.61
N ASN A 23 6.81 20.02 9.07
CA ASN A 23 6.35 21.40 9.25
C ASN A 23 7.05 22.05 10.46
N GLY A 24 6.94 23.38 10.58
CA GLY A 24 7.54 24.15 11.67
C GLY A 24 6.92 23.92 13.06
N ARG A 25 5.81 23.18 13.16
CA ARG A 25 5.15 22.82 14.43
C ARG A 25 5.59 21.48 14.99
N CYS A 26 6.40 20.73 14.24
CA CYS A 26 6.96 19.45 14.67
C CYS A 26 8.19 19.64 15.59
N PHE A 27 8.57 20.88 15.90
CA PHE A 27 9.71 21.19 16.77
C PHE A 27 9.52 20.57 18.18
N HIS A 28 10.53 19.83 18.66
CA HIS A 28 10.54 19.05 19.92
C HIS A 28 9.55 17.87 20.04
N ASN A 29 8.75 17.56 19.02
CA ASN A 29 7.78 16.46 19.06
C ASN A 29 8.30 15.19 18.39
N TYR A 30 9.62 15.02 18.27
CA TYR A 30 10.22 13.85 17.64
C TYR A 30 11.55 13.45 18.30
N PHE A 31 11.92 12.19 18.13
CA PHE A 31 13.22 11.63 18.50
C PHE A 31 13.72 10.70 17.39
N PHE A 32 15.04 10.69 17.16
CA PHE A 32 15.68 9.80 16.19
C PHE A 32 16.50 8.74 16.92
N GLU A 33 16.36 7.49 16.49
CA GLU A 33 17.10 6.34 17.02
C GLU A 33 17.72 5.53 15.88
N GLN A 34 18.84 4.90 16.20
CA GLN A 34 19.49 3.94 15.31
C GLN A 34 18.75 2.61 15.37
N ALA A 35 18.34 2.08 14.22
CA ALA A 35 17.83 0.73 14.14
C ALA A 35 18.95 -0.31 14.13
N LEU A 36 18.57 -1.59 14.14
CA LEU A 36 19.50 -2.69 13.92
C LEU A 36 20.21 -2.55 12.55
N VAL A 37 21.51 -2.81 12.57
CA VAL A 37 22.34 -2.82 11.37
C VAL A 37 21.85 -3.88 10.40
N THR A 38 21.75 -3.51 9.13
CA THR A 38 21.37 -4.41 8.04
C THR A 38 22.53 -4.58 7.07
N SER A 39 22.38 -5.43 6.04
CA SER A 39 23.36 -5.56 4.96
C SER A 39 23.42 -4.33 4.03
N SER A 40 22.56 -3.34 4.23
CA SER A 40 22.56 -2.08 3.48
C SER A 40 23.71 -1.17 3.93
N TYR A 41 24.21 -0.36 2.99
CA TYR A 41 25.12 0.74 3.31
C TYR A 41 24.43 1.91 4.04
N HIS A 42 23.09 1.90 4.08
CA HIS A 42 22.31 2.82 4.91
C HIS A 42 21.86 2.12 6.20
N LEU A 43 22.18 2.74 7.33
CA LEU A 43 21.64 2.41 8.63
C LEU A 43 20.18 2.86 8.70
N PRO A 44 19.22 1.97 9.01
CA PRO A 44 17.85 2.39 9.16
C PRO A 44 17.69 3.33 10.35
N VAL A 45 16.86 4.36 10.17
CA VAL A 45 16.57 5.38 11.17
C VAL A 45 15.15 5.19 11.67
N ILE A 46 14.98 5.10 12.99
CA ILE A 46 13.66 5.10 13.63
C ILE A 46 13.37 6.54 14.04
N MET A 47 12.27 7.09 13.56
CA MET A 47 11.77 8.40 14.00
C MET A 47 10.51 8.18 14.83
N THR A 48 10.61 8.46 16.13
CA THR A 48 9.47 8.43 17.04
C THR A 48 8.83 9.80 17.11
N ILE A 49 7.56 9.91 16.76
CA ILE A 49 6.79 11.17 16.84
C ILE A 49 5.94 11.13 18.10
N SER A 50 6.08 12.15 18.95
CA SER A 50 5.33 12.29 20.21
C SER A 50 3.91 12.78 19.93
N ALA A 51 3.10 11.92 19.32
CA ALA A 51 1.70 12.20 19.00
C ALA A 51 0.84 10.95 19.19
N THR A 52 -0.45 11.16 19.45
CA THR A 52 -1.46 10.10 19.45
C THR A 52 -2.16 10.09 18.10
N PRO A 53 -1.92 9.09 17.23
CA PRO A 53 -2.56 9.04 15.92
C PRO A 53 -4.05 8.73 16.07
N ILE A 54 -4.87 9.38 15.24
CA ILE A 54 -6.28 9.00 15.05
C ILE A 54 -6.33 7.95 13.96
N THR A 55 -6.60 6.71 14.32
CA THR A 55 -6.73 5.61 13.36
C THR A 55 -8.11 5.64 12.73
N ILE A 56 -8.15 5.96 11.44
CA ILE A 56 -9.37 5.87 10.63
C ILE A 56 -9.32 4.55 9.86
N PRO A 57 -10.36 3.70 9.93
CA PRO A 57 -10.38 2.47 9.15
C PRO A 57 -10.34 2.81 7.67
N ALA A 58 -9.29 2.35 6.98
CA ALA A 58 -9.19 2.51 5.55
C ALA A 58 -10.24 1.63 4.85
N PRO A 59 -10.98 2.14 3.86
CA PRO A 59 -11.84 1.28 3.07
C PRO A 59 -10.98 0.22 2.38
N PRO A 60 -11.48 -1.03 2.25
CA PRO A 60 -10.74 -2.10 1.62
C PRO A 60 -10.33 -1.69 0.21
N ARG A 61 -9.02 -1.68 -0.06
CA ARG A 61 -8.49 -1.41 -1.40
C ARG A 61 -8.42 -2.73 -2.16
N ARG A 62 -8.73 -2.68 -3.46
CA ARG A 62 -8.56 -3.84 -4.34
C ARG A 62 -7.07 -4.07 -4.54
N ILE A 63 -6.53 -5.14 -3.95
CA ILE A 63 -5.12 -5.52 -4.08
C ILE A 63 -5.07 -6.74 -4.99
N ALA A 64 -4.71 -6.54 -6.26
CA ALA A 64 -4.65 -7.60 -7.28
C ALA A 64 -3.77 -8.79 -6.86
N LYS A 65 -2.71 -8.54 -6.08
CA LYS A 65 -1.79 -9.57 -5.58
C LYS A 65 -2.39 -10.47 -4.49
N GLN A 66 -3.41 -9.99 -3.78
CA GLN A 66 -4.09 -10.73 -2.71
C GLN A 66 -5.48 -11.23 -3.16
N THR A 67 -5.83 -11.02 -4.43
CA THR A 67 -7.06 -11.54 -5.01
C THR A 67 -6.95 -13.06 -5.14
N ASN A 68 -7.94 -13.77 -4.62
CA ASN A 68 -8.16 -15.17 -5.00
C ASN A 68 -8.67 -15.20 -6.45
N TRP A 69 -7.73 -15.42 -7.39
CA TRP A 69 -8.01 -15.42 -8.82
C TRP A 69 -8.91 -16.57 -9.26
N GLU A 70 -8.89 -17.70 -8.56
CA GLU A 70 -9.76 -18.84 -8.85
C GLU A 70 -11.22 -18.47 -8.58
N LEU A 71 -11.50 -17.94 -7.38
CA LEU A 71 -12.84 -17.47 -7.01
C LEU A 71 -13.30 -16.29 -7.90
N PHE A 72 -12.37 -15.44 -8.32
CA PHE A 72 -12.68 -14.35 -9.25
C PHE A 72 -13.10 -14.90 -10.62
N ASN A 73 -12.35 -15.86 -11.16
CA ASN A 73 -12.63 -16.46 -12.45
C ASN A 73 -13.95 -17.23 -12.44
N GLU A 74 -14.22 -18.01 -11.40
CA GLU A 74 -15.49 -18.73 -11.23
C GLU A 74 -16.69 -17.78 -11.21
N LYS A 75 -16.58 -16.66 -10.46
CA LYS A 75 -17.64 -15.65 -10.43
C LYS A 75 -17.74 -14.87 -11.73
N ALA A 76 -16.65 -14.70 -12.46
CA ALA A 76 -16.64 -14.03 -13.76
C ALA A 76 -17.32 -14.89 -14.82
N THR A 77 -17.02 -16.19 -14.88
CA THR A 77 -17.68 -17.15 -15.79
C THR A 77 -19.16 -17.30 -15.46
N ALA A 78 -19.51 -17.49 -14.17
CA ALA A 78 -20.92 -17.57 -13.77
C ALA A 78 -21.72 -16.30 -14.13
N ARG A 79 -21.09 -15.12 -14.05
CA ARG A 79 -21.72 -13.86 -14.47
C ARG A 79 -21.88 -13.75 -15.99
N LEU A 80 -20.95 -14.30 -16.76
CA LEU A 80 -21.03 -14.35 -18.22
C LEU A 80 -22.14 -15.31 -18.66
N GLU A 81 -22.18 -16.52 -18.09
CA GLU A 81 -23.21 -17.52 -18.35
C GLU A 81 -24.62 -17.01 -17.98
N ALA A 82 -24.75 -16.29 -16.86
CA ALA A 82 -26.02 -15.66 -16.49
C ALA A 82 -26.46 -14.57 -17.48
N LYS A 83 -25.51 -13.80 -18.04
CA LYS A 83 -25.81 -12.80 -19.08
C LYS A 83 -26.22 -13.47 -20.38
N ASP A 84 -25.56 -14.54 -20.77
CA ASP A 84 -25.88 -15.29 -22.00
C ASP A 84 -27.27 -15.92 -21.91
N MET A 85 -27.63 -16.49 -20.75
CA MET A 85 -28.98 -16.99 -20.48
C MET A 85 -30.06 -15.90 -20.54
N THR A 86 -29.74 -14.68 -20.10
CA THR A 86 -30.68 -13.55 -20.17
C THR A 86 -30.90 -13.08 -21.62
N ILE A 87 -29.84 -13.12 -22.44
CA ILE A 87 -29.91 -12.80 -23.88
C ILE A 87 -30.77 -13.83 -24.62
N LEU A 88 -30.56 -15.12 -24.38
CA LEU A 88 -31.31 -16.19 -25.03
C LEU A 88 -32.82 -16.13 -24.70
N GLN A 89 -33.17 -15.90 -23.42
CA GLN A 89 -34.57 -15.71 -23.02
C GLN A 89 -35.22 -14.46 -23.64
N THR A 90 -34.43 -13.45 -23.99
CA THR A 90 -34.93 -12.23 -24.65
C THR A 90 -35.19 -12.46 -26.13
N ILE A 91 -34.43 -13.35 -26.77
CA ILE A 91 -34.60 -13.75 -28.19
C ILE A 91 -35.80 -14.68 -28.33
N ASP A 92 -35.97 -15.65 -27.44
CA ASP A 92 -37.07 -16.63 -27.50
C ASP A 92 -38.46 -16.01 -27.21
N ASN A 93 -38.50 -14.85 -26.56
CA ASN A 93 -39.74 -14.12 -26.26
C ASN A 93 -40.06 -12.99 -27.26
N GLN A 94 -39.34 -12.88 -28.38
CA GLN A 94 -39.73 -11.96 -29.45
C GLN A 94 -40.95 -12.53 -30.19
N PRO A 95 -42.07 -11.78 -30.31
CA PRO A 95 -43.22 -12.26 -31.08
C PRO A 95 -42.81 -12.40 -32.55
N VAL A 96 -42.96 -13.59 -33.10
CA VAL A 96 -42.73 -13.87 -34.53
C VAL A 96 -43.80 -13.14 -35.32
N THR A 97 -43.48 -11.95 -35.84
CA THR A 97 -44.32 -11.26 -36.81
C THR A 97 -44.30 -12.05 -38.12
N GLN A 98 -45.45 -12.63 -38.48
CA GLN A 98 -45.71 -13.27 -39.78
C GLN A 98 -45.75 -12.27 -40.93
#